data_AF-A0AAU0BER0-F1
#
_entry.id   AF-A0AAU0BER0-F1
#
_cell.length_a   1.000
_cell.length_b   1.000
_cell.length_c   1.000
_cell.angle_alpha   90.00
_cell.angle_beta   90.00
_cell.angle_gamma   90.00
#
_symmetry.space_group_name_H-M   'P 1'
#
loop_
_entity.id
_entity.type
_entity.pdbx_description
1 polymer ?
#
loop_
_entity_poly.entity_id
_entity_poly.type
_entity_poly.pdbx_seq_one_letter_code
_entity_poly.pdbx_strand_id
1 'polypeptide(L)'
;MSELQPKDLVGQCFAVHLAAAPLIEKEFGLSAVPTLGWISLSNEELFHTDEQDLARYMIEGIPSRRMNLHCWLTLSSFEIVDITIATSFAIVNGTDEGLGGVLAKHWSAIAGGVQYHPQLVGEEYLERTGMLLNIPIH
;
A
#
# COMPACT_ATOMS: atom_id res chain seq x y z
N MET A 1 3.11 22.28 10.17
CA MET A 1 3.25 20.91 9.66
C MET A 1 2.83 20.00 10.80
N SER A 2 1.71 19.31 10.70
CA SER A 2 1.27 18.37 11.76
C SER A 2 2.14 17.12 11.73
N GLU A 3 2.53 16.61 12.90
CA GLU A 3 3.22 15.32 13.02
C GLU A 3 2.27 14.17 12.63
N LEU A 4 2.70 13.33 11.68
CA LEU A 4 2.00 12.07 11.33
C LEU A 4 2.03 11.15 12.54
N GLN A 5 0.86 10.79 13.10
CA GLN A 5 0.79 9.81 14.18
C GLN A 5 0.66 8.39 13.60
N PRO A 6 1.18 7.35 14.28
CA PRO A 6 1.09 5.97 13.80
C PRO A 6 -0.34 5.51 13.43
N LYS A 7 -1.34 5.95 14.21
CA LYS A 7 -2.78 5.68 13.95
C LYS A 7 -3.28 6.28 12.63
N ASP A 8 -2.63 7.31 12.13
CA ASP A 8 -3.00 7.98 10.90
C ASP A 8 -2.49 7.19 9.68
N LEU A 9 -1.54 6.25 9.84
CA LEU A 9 -1.06 5.41 8.72
C LEU A 9 -2.06 4.28 8.37
N VAL A 10 -2.89 3.84 9.33
CA VAL A 10 -3.85 2.75 9.13
C VAL A 10 -4.95 3.20 8.18
N GLY A 11 -5.04 2.54 7.02
CA GLY A 11 -5.98 2.92 5.96
C GLY A 11 -5.54 4.11 5.11
N GLN A 12 -4.34 4.66 5.34
CA GLN A 12 -3.74 5.73 4.52
C GLN A 12 -2.52 5.24 3.72
N CYS A 13 -2.28 3.93 3.64
CA CYS A 13 -1.13 3.36 2.93
C CYS A 13 -1.01 3.89 1.50
N PHE A 14 -2.11 4.04 0.77
CA PHE A 14 -2.08 4.64 -0.56
C PHE A 14 -1.60 6.10 -0.55
N ALA A 15 -2.23 6.97 0.25
CA ALA A 15 -1.88 8.40 0.30
C ALA A 15 -0.42 8.63 0.74
N VAL A 16 0.04 7.82 1.71
CA VAL A 16 1.40 7.88 2.24
C VAL A 16 2.43 7.48 1.19
N HIS A 17 2.22 6.37 0.48
CA HIS A 17 3.13 5.93 -0.57
C HIS A 17 3.09 6.84 -1.81
N LEU A 18 1.91 7.35 -2.18
CA LEU A 18 1.78 8.32 -3.26
C LEU A 18 2.60 9.60 -2.97
N ALA A 19 2.53 10.12 -1.74
CA ALA A 19 3.34 11.26 -1.31
C ALA A 19 4.85 10.94 -1.24
N ALA A 20 5.21 9.70 -0.91
CA ALA A 20 6.60 9.26 -0.81
C ALA A 20 7.25 8.99 -2.19
N ALA A 21 6.48 8.56 -3.19
CA ALA A 21 6.97 8.21 -4.52
C ALA A 21 7.93 9.25 -5.11
N PRO A 22 7.57 10.54 -5.28
CA PRO A 22 8.48 11.53 -5.88
C PRO A 22 9.76 11.78 -5.05
N LEU A 23 9.72 11.57 -3.74
CA LEU A 23 10.90 11.66 -2.89
C LEU A 23 11.84 10.48 -3.13
N ILE A 24 11.29 9.27 -3.21
CA ILE A 24 12.05 8.06 -3.53
C ILE A 24 12.65 8.17 -4.94
N GLU A 25 11.88 8.60 -5.93
CA GLU A 25 12.38 8.78 -7.30
C GLU A 25 13.53 9.80 -7.36
N LYS A 26 13.39 10.92 -6.64
CA LYS A 26 14.43 11.94 -6.58
C LYS A 26 15.72 11.45 -5.93
N GLU A 27 15.63 10.74 -4.82
CA GLU A 27 16.81 10.31 -4.05
C GLU A 27 17.53 9.11 -4.68
N PHE A 28 16.78 8.17 -5.27
CA PHE A 28 17.35 6.93 -5.80
C PHE A 28 17.48 6.90 -7.33
N GLY A 29 16.86 7.84 -8.05
CA GLY A 29 16.88 7.87 -9.52
C GLY A 29 16.16 6.68 -10.17
N LEU A 30 15.29 6.00 -9.42
CA LEU A 30 14.50 4.84 -9.85
C LEU A 30 13.04 5.23 -9.88
N SER A 31 12.27 4.75 -10.86
CA SER A 31 10.84 4.98 -10.84
C SER A 31 10.20 4.23 -9.68
N ALA A 32 9.27 4.88 -8.97
CA ALA A 32 8.59 4.34 -7.80
C ALA A 32 7.08 4.43 -8.02
N VAL A 33 6.43 3.29 -8.24
CA VAL A 33 5.01 3.26 -8.61
C VAL A 33 4.19 2.67 -7.46
N PRO A 34 3.09 3.34 -7.03
CA PRO A 34 2.13 2.75 -6.12
C PRO A 34 1.62 1.41 -6.67
N THR A 35 1.70 0.37 -5.84
CA THR A 35 1.22 -0.96 -6.16
C THR A 35 0.23 -1.36 -5.08
N LEU A 36 -0.92 -1.90 -5.48
CA LEU A 36 -1.94 -2.39 -4.56
C LEU A 36 -2.12 -3.89 -4.70
N GLY A 37 -2.38 -4.56 -3.60
CA GLY A 37 -2.61 -6.00 -3.58
C GLY A 37 -2.75 -6.52 -2.15
N TRP A 38 -2.43 -7.79 -1.96
CA TRP A 38 -2.53 -8.46 -0.68
C TRP A 38 -1.17 -8.96 -0.20
N ILE A 39 -1.08 -9.30 1.08
CA ILE A 39 0.14 -9.79 1.72
C ILE A 39 -0.13 -11.17 2.31
N SER A 40 0.75 -12.13 2.09
CA SER A 40 0.78 -13.35 2.90
C SER A 40 1.76 -13.20 4.05
N LEU A 41 1.35 -13.58 5.26
CA LEU A 41 2.23 -13.71 6.42
C LEU A 41 2.05 -15.10 7.02
N SER A 42 3.07 -15.95 6.98
CA SER A 42 3.01 -17.31 7.54
C SER A 42 1.80 -18.13 7.05
N ASN A 43 1.41 -17.95 5.79
CA ASN A 43 0.23 -18.54 5.12
C ASN A 43 -1.13 -17.94 5.52
N GLU A 44 -1.18 -16.84 6.25
CA GLU A 44 -2.40 -16.05 6.42
C GLU A 44 -2.46 -14.94 5.37
N GLU A 45 -3.61 -14.81 4.70
CA GLU A 45 -3.87 -13.74 3.75
C GLU A 45 -4.33 -12.48 4.47
N LEU A 46 -3.67 -11.37 4.18
CA LEU A 46 -3.97 -10.06 4.73
C LEU A 46 -4.29 -9.10 3.59
N PHE A 47 -5.29 -8.23 3.82
CA PHE A 47 -5.71 -7.22 2.85
C PHE A 47 -6.10 -7.80 1.49
N HIS A 48 -6.92 -8.85 1.50
CA HIS A 48 -7.30 -9.55 0.27
C HIS A 48 -8.70 -9.14 -0.21
N THR A 49 -8.76 -8.75 -1.47
CA THR A 49 -9.98 -8.63 -2.27
C THR A 49 -9.80 -9.45 -3.53
N ASP A 50 -10.74 -10.34 -3.81
CA ASP A 50 -10.67 -11.24 -4.95
C ASP A 50 -10.64 -10.48 -6.29
N GLU A 51 -9.89 -10.97 -7.27
CA GLU A 51 -9.77 -10.32 -8.59
C GLU A 51 -11.12 -10.20 -9.31
N GLN A 52 -12.01 -11.18 -9.12
CA GLN A 52 -13.37 -11.16 -9.68
C GLN A 52 -14.20 -10.01 -9.08
N ASP A 53 -13.99 -9.72 -7.79
CA ASP A 53 -14.63 -8.61 -7.12
C ASP A 53 -14.05 -7.27 -7.59
N LEU A 54 -12.72 -7.17 -7.75
CA LEU A 54 -12.07 -5.99 -8.32
C LEU A 54 -12.59 -5.68 -9.73
N ALA A 55 -12.68 -6.70 -10.60
CA ALA A 55 -13.24 -6.55 -11.94
C ALA A 55 -14.71 -6.10 -11.90
N ARG A 56 -15.52 -6.65 -10.99
CA ARG A 56 -16.92 -6.25 -10.82
C ARG A 56 -17.03 -4.79 -10.35
N TYR A 57 -16.20 -4.37 -9.41
CA TYR A 57 -16.19 -3.00 -8.88
C TYR A 57 -15.85 -1.94 -9.93
N MET A 58 -15.08 -2.29 -10.96
CA MET A 58 -14.81 -1.39 -12.09
C MET A 58 -16.07 -1.07 -12.92
N ILE A 59 -17.08 -1.94 -12.87
CA ILE A 59 -18.33 -1.79 -13.63
C ILE A 59 -19.43 -1.21 -12.73
N GLU A 60 -19.55 -1.74 -11.52
CA GLU A 60 -20.67 -1.46 -10.60
C GLU A 60 -20.36 -0.31 -9.62
N GLY A 61 -19.10 0.12 -9.55
CA GLY A 61 -18.60 0.96 -8.46
C GLY A 61 -18.29 0.14 -7.21
N ILE A 62 -17.55 0.73 -6.27
CA ILE A 62 -17.16 0.04 -5.04
C ILE A 62 -18.27 0.18 -3.99
N PRO A 63 -18.87 -0.93 -3.52
CA PRO A 63 -19.76 -0.89 -2.37
C PRO A 63 -18.99 -0.39 -1.15
N SER A 64 -19.56 0.54 -0.40
CA SER A 64 -18.88 1.19 0.74
C SER A 64 -18.17 0.17 1.65
N ARG A 65 -16.87 0.39 1.90
CA ARG A 65 -16.00 -0.40 2.81
C ARG A 65 -15.73 -1.86 2.41
N ARG A 66 -15.85 -2.25 1.13
CA ARG A 66 -15.56 -3.64 0.71
C ARG A 66 -14.21 -3.88 0.04
N MET A 67 -13.56 -2.85 -0.47
CA MET A 67 -12.21 -3.02 -1.00
C MET A 67 -11.22 -3.05 0.16
N ASN A 68 -10.52 -4.18 0.28
CA ASN A 68 -9.50 -4.45 1.27
C ASN A 68 -8.23 -4.83 0.51
N LEU A 69 -7.39 -3.83 0.25
CA LEU A 69 -6.08 -3.97 -0.40
C LEU A 69 -5.07 -3.15 0.38
N HIS A 70 -3.83 -3.61 0.41
CA HIS A 70 -2.70 -2.86 0.92
C HIS A 70 -1.96 -2.17 -0.22
N CYS A 71 -1.29 -1.05 0.07
CA CYS A 71 -0.51 -0.30 -0.90
C CYS A 71 0.94 -0.14 -0.44
N TRP A 72 1.87 -0.31 -1.37
CA TRP A 72 3.32 -0.10 -1.23
C TRP A 72 3.88 0.55 -2.49
N LEU A 73 5.18 0.87 -2.51
CA LEU A 73 5.89 1.25 -3.73
C LEU A 73 6.67 0.07 -4.29
N THR A 74 6.52 -0.17 -5.60
CA THR A 74 7.39 -1.07 -6.35
C THR A 74 8.34 -0.21 -7.17
N LEU A 75 9.65 -0.40 -6.97
CA LEU A 75 10.67 0.28 -7.76
C LEU A 75 10.89 -0.40 -9.11
N SER A 76 11.39 0.33 -10.09
CA SER A 76 11.75 -0.23 -11.41
C SER A 76 12.85 -1.32 -11.35
N SER A 77 13.55 -1.43 -10.23
CA SER A 77 14.52 -2.49 -9.91
C SER A 77 13.94 -3.63 -9.06
N PHE A 78 12.62 -3.66 -8.86
CA PHE A 78 11.83 -4.68 -8.16
C PHE A 78 11.98 -4.73 -6.63
N GLU A 79 12.53 -3.68 -6.02
CA GLU A 79 12.39 -3.45 -4.59
C GLU A 79 10.94 -3.11 -4.23
N ILE A 80 10.50 -3.72 -3.14
CA ILE A 80 9.31 -3.31 -2.41
C ILE A 80 9.76 -2.31 -1.35
N VAL A 81 9.16 -1.13 -1.37
CA VAL A 81 9.30 -0.11 -0.33
C VAL A 81 7.94 0.10 0.33
N ASP A 82 7.82 -0.35 1.57
CA ASP A 82 6.63 -0.23 2.39
C ASP A 82 6.94 0.49 3.71
N ILE A 83 6.49 1.74 3.79
CA ILE A 83 6.71 2.62 4.94
C ILE A 83 5.58 2.53 5.99
N THR A 84 4.58 1.66 5.76
CA THR A 84 3.37 1.62 6.59
C THR A 84 3.10 0.26 7.24
N ILE A 85 3.54 -0.84 6.63
CA ILE A 85 3.19 -2.19 7.07
C ILE A 85 3.70 -2.54 8.47
N ALA A 86 4.97 -2.22 8.79
CA ALA A 86 5.57 -2.54 10.08
C ALA A 86 4.84 -1.81 11.22
N THR A 87 4.57 -0.52 11.01
CA THR A 87 3.81 0.30 11.96
C THR A 87 2.36 -0.19 12.08
N SER A 88 1.73 -0.61 10.98
CA SER A 88 0.35 -1.12 11.01
C SER A 88 0.26 -2.41 11.82
N PHE A 89 1.20 -3.35 11.63
CA PHE A 89 1.27 -4.57 12.45
C PHE A 89 1.52 -4.28 13.92
N ALA A 90 2.43 -3.36 14.22
CA ALA A 90 2.75 -2.97 15.59
C ALA A 90 1.49 -2.45 16.33
N ILE A 91 0.75 -1.54 15.70
CA ILE A 91 -0.51 -1.00 16.25
C ILE A 91 -1.56 -2.09 16.43
N VAL A 92 -1.79 -2.93 15.41
CA VAL A 92 -2.82 -3.98 15.45
C VAL A 92 -2.53 -5.00 16.56
N ASN A 93 -1.26 -5.34 16.75
CA ASN A 93 -0.84 -6.29 17.77
C ASN A 93 -0.61 -5.65 19.16
N GLY A 94 -0.78 -4.33 19.30
CA GLY A 94 -0.57 -3.61 20.55
C GLY A 94 0.88 -3.68 21.05
N THR A 95 1.85 -3.68 20.13
CA THR A 95 3.29 -3.74 20.43
C THR A 95 4.01 -2.51 19.90
N ASP A 96 5.10 -2.11 20.56
CA ASP A 96 5.99 -1.06 20.06
C ASP A 96 7.00 -1.60 19.04
N GLU A 97 7.14 -2.92 18.94
CA GLU A 97 8.04 -3.58 18.00
C GLU A 97 7.58 -3.34 16.55
N GLY A 98 8.40 -2.62 15.78
CA GLY A 98 8.12 -2.30 14.38
C GLY A 98 7.46 -0.93 14.16
N LEU A 99 7.13 -0.17 15.21
CA LEU A 99 6.66 1.21 15.08
C LEU A 99 7.71 2.08 14.37
N GLY A 100 7.29 2.79 13.33
CA GLY A 100 8.18 3.61 12.48
C GLY A 100 9.10 2.81 11.56
N GLY A 101 8.96 1.48 11.53
CA GLY A 101 9.76 0.60 10.68
C GLY A 101 9.41 0.77 9.19
N VAL A 102 10.43 0.59 8.36
CA VAL A 102 10.30 0.58 6.90
C VAL A 102 10.79 -0.76 6.36
N LEU A 103 10.00 -1.38 5.48
CA LEU A 103 10.44 -2.52 4.68
C LEU A 103 10.92 -1.99 3.34
N ALA A 104 12.21 -2.14 3.03
CA ALA A 104 12.80 -1.74 1.76
C ALA A 104 13.77 -2.82 1.27
N LYS A 105 13.28 -3.76 0.45
CA LYS A 105 14.05 -4.92 -0.02
C LYS A 105 13.61 -5.36 -1.41
N HIS A 106 14.53 -5.94 -2.18
CA HIS A 106 14.17 -6.69 -3.38
C HIS A 106 13.18 -7.80 -3.02
N TRP A 107 12.12 -7.99 -3.82
CA TRP A 107 11.03 -8.91 -3.49
C TRP A 107 11.51 -10.32 -3.12
N SER A 108 12.55 -10.82 -3.81
CA SER A 108 13.11 -12.16 -3.59
C SER A 108 13.96 -12.29 -2.32
N ALA A 109 14.32 -11.17 -1.68
CA ALA A 109 15.12 -11.12 -0.47
C ALA A 109 14.28 -10.82 0.78
N ILE A 110 12.96 -10.70 0.63
CA ILE A 110 12.03 -10.61 1.75
C ILE A 110 12.00 -11.97 2.46
N ALA A 111 12.23 -11.94 3.77
CA ALA A 111 12.30 -13.12 4.63
C ALA A 111 11.21 -13.05 5.71
N GLY A 112 11.11 -14.09 6.55
CA GLY A 112 10.14 -14.12 7.65
C GLY A 112 8.72 -14.47 7.22
N GLY A 113 8.56 -15.12 6.07
CA GLY A 113 7.26 -15.60 5.59
C GLY A 113 6.31 -14.50 5.09
N VAL A 114 6.83 -13.29 4.87
CA VAL A 114 6.10 -12.17 4.25
C VAL A 114 6.23 -12.27 2.74
N GLN A 115 5.12 -12.21 2.01
CA GLN A 115 5.13 -12.09 0.55
C GLN A 115 4.09 -11.06 0.11
N TYR A 116 4.45 -10.29 -0.90
CA TYR A 116 3.58 -9.29 -1.50
C TYR A 116 3.02 -9.84 -2.81
N HIS A 117 1.71 -9.73 -2.99
CA HIS A 117 1.00 -10.23 -4.15
C HIS A 117 0.32 -9.05 -4.86
N PRO A 118 1.01 -8.43 -5.85
CA PRO A 118 0.47 -7.30 -6.61
C PRO A 118 -0.81 -7.69 -7.36
N GLN A 119 -1.82 -6.81 -7.32
CA GLN A 119 -3.05 -6.95 -8.11
C GLN A 119 -3.30 -5.74 -9.01
N LEU A 120 -2.96 -4.54 -8.55
CA LEU A 120 -3.17 -3.27 -9.27
C LEU A 120 -1.90 -2.42 -9.21
N VAL A 121 -1.67 -1.61 -10.24
CA VAL A 121 -0.51 -0.72 -10.34
C VAL A 121 -0.97 0.68 -10.71
N GLY A 122 -0.40 1.68 -10.05
CA GLY A 122 -0.74 3.09 -10.21
C GLY A 122 -2.08 3.47 -9.58
N GLU A 123 -2.62 4.60 -10.04
CA GLU A 123 -3.78 5.25 -9.45
C GLU A 123 -5.07 5.01 -10.25
N GLU A 124 -4.95 4.58 -11.51
CA GLU A 124 -6.05 4.54 -12.48
C GLU A 124 -7.27 3.78 -11.96
N TYR A 125 -7.05 2.63 -11.32
CA TYR A 125 -8.14 1.84 -10.76
C TYR A 125 -8.91 2.66 -9.71
N LEU A 126 -8.21 3.30 -8.77
CA LEU A 126 -8.83 4.07 -7.69
C LEU A 126 -9.58 5.30 -8.21
N GLU A 127 -9.04 5.96 -9.23
CA GLU A 127 -9.70 7.08 -9.92
C GLU A 127 -11.00 6.62 -10.57
N ARG A 128 -10.95 5.52 -11.32
CA ARG A 128 -12.11 4.98 -12.07
C ARG A 128 -13.20 4.44 -11.16
N THR A 129 -12.84 3.90 -9.99
CA THR A 129 -13.81 3.45 -9.00
C THR A 129 -14.29 4.56 -8.06
N GLY A 130 -13.80 5.79 -8.22
CA GLY A 130 -14.16 6.94 -7.36
C GLY A 130 -13.63 6.86 -5.93
N MET A 131 -12.63 6.02 -5.68
CA MET A 131 -11.97 5.92 -4.38
C MET A 131 -10.91 7.00 -4.16
N LEU A 132 -10.39 7.56 -5.25
CA LEU A 132 -9.57 8.76 -5.22
C LEU A 132 -10.49 9.95 -5.51
N LEU A 133 -10.90 10.67 -4.46
CA LEU A 133 -11.63 11.92 -4.62
C LEU A 133 -10.62 12.99 -5.07
N ASN A 134 -10.62 13.31 -6.37
CA ASN A 134 -9.97 14.51 -6.87
C ASN A 134 -10.66 15.73 -6.26
N ILE A 135 -10.12 16.27 -5.17
CA ILE A 135 -10.53 17.57 -4.66
C ILE A 135 -9.79 18.61 -5.52
N PRO A 136 -10.48 19.40 -6.37
CA PRO A 136 -9.82 20.47 -7.09
C PRO A 136 -9.23 21.46 -6.07
N ILE A 137 -7.93 21.74 -6.23
CA ILE A 137 -7.25 22.78 -5.46
C ILE A 137 -7.71 24.11 -6.06
N HIS A 138 -8.52 24.86 -5.32
CA HIS A 138 -8.89 26.24 -5.64
C HIS A 138 -7.80 27.21 -5.18
#